data_AF-A0A5J4PCC0-F1
#
_entry.id   AF-A0A5J4PCC0-F1
#
_cell.length_a   1.000
_cell.length_b   1.000
_cell.length_c   1.000
_cell.angle_alpha   90.00
_cell.angle_beta   90.00
_cell.angle_gamma   90.00
#
_symmetry.space_group_name_H-M   'P 1'
#
loop_
_entity.id
_entity.type
_entity.pdbx_description
1 polymer ?
#
loop_
_entity_poly.entity_id
_entity_poly.type
_entity_poly.pdbx_seq_one_letter_code
_entity_poly.pdbx_strand_id
1 'polypeptide(L)'
;NGVKKSKIAGKHSAEHYVKKFETRQHVVVMLFAVISGYQSVREVILGLLSNARKLSHLGLKFVVKRSTLSDANIRRKSMVFGDIYNEVYRQYERFT
;
A
#
# COMPACT_ATOMS: atom_id res chain seq x y z
N ASN A 1 19.54 1.03 -10.26
CA ASN A 1 18.86 -0.02 -9.48
C ASN A 1 17.35 0.09 -9.66
N GLY A 2 16.83 -0.52 -10.73
CA GLY A 2 15.42 -0.45 -11.08
C GLY A 2 14.59 -1.20 -10.05
N VAL A 3 13.65 -0.49 -9.42
CA VAL A 3 12.61 -1.09 -8.59
C VAL A 3 11.91 -2.17 -9.43
N LYS A 4 11.97 -3.43 -9.00
CA LYS A 4 11.20 -4.50 -9.64
C LYS A 4 9.72 -4.22 -9.42
N LYS A 5 9.06 -3.71 -10.46
CA LYS A 5 7.63 -3.44 -10.48
C LYS A 5 6.86 -4.74 -10.29
N SER A 6 5.83 -4.74 -9.46
CA SER A 6 4.92 -5.88 -9.37
C SER A 6 4.25 -6.10 -10.75
N LYS A 7 4.12 -7.35 -11.20
CA LYS A 7 3.41 -7.69 -12.45
C LYS A 7 1.98 -7.12 -12.43
N ILE A 8 1.32 -7.15 -11.27
CA ILE A 8 -0.02 -6.56 -11.08
C ILE A 8 0.02 -5.04 -11.14
N ALA A 9 1.00 -4.42 -10.48
CA ALA A 9 1.14 -2.96 -10.52
C ALA A 9 1.41 -2.45 -11.94
N GLY A 10 2.15 -3.20 -12.75
CA GLY A 10 2.34 -2.95 -14.18
C GLY A 10 1.04 -3.10 -14.98
N LYS A 11 0.28 -4.18 -14.77
CA LYS A 11 -1.02 -4.45 -15.43
C LYS A 11 -2.02 -3.31 -15.20
N HIS A 12 -2.02 -2.72 -14.01
CA HIS A 12 -2.93 -1.64 -13.64
C HIS A 12 -2.38 -0.22 -13.85
N SER A 13 -1.18 -0.08 -14.42
CA SER A 13 -0.48 1.21 -14.49
C SER A 13 -0.36 1.94 -13.13
N ALA A 14 -0.40 1.18 -12.02
CA ALA A 14 -0.49 1.67 -10.64
C ALA A 14 0.78 2.39 -10.16
N GLU A 15 1.86 2.27 -10.94
CA GLU A 15 3.17 2.87 -10.67
C GLU A 15 3.53 4.01 -11.64
N HIS A 16 2.61 4.41 -12.53
CA HIS A 16 2.86 5.55 -13.42
C HIS A 16 3.19 6.81 -12.59
N TYR A 17 4.26 7.55 -12.91
CA TYR A 17 4.75 8.72 -12.14
C TYR A 17 5.04 8.52 -10.64
N VAL A 18 5.07 7.28 -10.14
CA VAL A 18 5.35 7.02 -8.71
C VAL A 18 6.85 7.05 -8.45
N LYS A 19 7.30 7.96 -7.58
CA LYS A 19 8.73 8.14 -7.26
C LYS A 19 9.18 7.47 -5.96
N LYS A 20 8.31 7.40 -4.94
CA LYS A 20 8.68 6.95 -3.59
C LYS A 20 7.63 6.09 -2.88
N PHE A 21 6.34 6.35 -3.09
CA PHE A 21 5.24 5.62 -2.44
C PHE A 21 4.64 4.58 -3.38
N GLU A 22 5.27 3.41 -3.46
CA GLU A 22 4.94 2.32 -4.39
C GLU A 22 3.67 1.55 -3.98
N THR A 23 3.14 0.74 -4.91
CA THR A 23 1.91 -0.05 -4.69
C THR A 23 2.04 -0.97 -3.47
N ARG A 24 3.19 -1.61 -3.27
CA ARG A 24 3.45 -2.44 -2.09
C ARG A 24 3.31 -1.67 -0.78
N GLN A 25 3.87 -0.46 -0.71
CA GLN A 25 3.78 0.39 0.48
C GLN A 25 2.34 0.86 0.70
N HIS A 26 1.60 1.13 -0.38
CA HIS A 26 0.20 1.49 -0.29
C HIS A 26 -0.66 0.34 0.23
N VAL A 27 -0.40 -0.90 -0.19
CA VAL A 27 -1.06 -2.09 0.38
C VAL A 27 -0.83 -2.17 1.89
N VAL A 28 0.42 -2.01 2.35
CA VAL A 28 0.74 -2.02 3.79
C VAL A 28 -0.03 -0.92 4.53
N VAL A 29 -0.11 0.30 3.97
CA VAL A 29 -0.88 1.40 4.57
C VAL A 29 -2.37 1.09 4.63
N MET A 30 -2.97 0.53 3.58
CA MET A 30 -4.39 0.20 3.55
C MET A 30 -4.72 -0.91 4.55
N LEU A 31 -3.88 -1.96 4.64
CA LEU A 31 -4.04 -3.02 5.64
C LEU A 31 -3.93 -2.47 7.07
N PHE A 32 -2.94 -1.62 7.31
CA PHE A 32 -2.77 -0.97 8.60
C PHE A 32 -4.00 -0.13 8.99
N ALA A 33 -4.58 0.62 8.03
CA ALA A 33 -5.79 1.39 8.24
C ALA A 33 -6.99 0.50 8.61
N VAL A 34 -7.21 -0.60 7.88
CA VAL A 34 -8.32 -1.53 8.13
C VAL A 34 -8.17 -2.22 9.49
N ILE A 35 -6.98 -2.75 9.81
CA ILE A 35 -6.71 -3.44 11.08
C ILE A 35 -6.86 -2.48 12.27
N SER A 36 -6.49 -1.21 12.08
CA SER A 36 -6.58 -0.18 13.13
C SER A 36 -7.95 0.50 13.20
N GLY A 37 -8.88 0.16 12.29
CA GLY A 37 -10.22 0.75 12.22
C GLY A 37 -10.27 2.21 11.79
N TYR A 38 -9.21 2.75 11.17
CA TYR A 38 -9.17 4.16 10.76
C TYR A 38 -10.07 4.43 9.56
N GLN A 39 -10.89 5.47 9.66
CA GLN A 39 -11.90 5.80 8.65
C GLN A 39 -11.52 7.02 7.80
N SER A 40 -10.52 7.78 8.22
CA SER A 40 -10.06 8.98 7.50
C SER A 40 -8.57 8.96 7.18
N VAL A 41 -8.20 9.63 6.08
CA VAL A 41 -6.79 9.82 5.71
C VAL A 41 -6.00 10.49 6.84
N ARG A 42 -6.64 11.37 7.63
CA ARG A 42 -5.98 12.03 8.76
C ARG A 42 -5.63 11.03 9.86
N GLU A 43 -6.57 10.19 10.27
CA GLU A 43 -6.34 9.14 11.27
C GLU A 43 -5.25 8.17 10.81
N VAL A 44 -5.28 7.75 9.54
CA VAL A 44 -4.23 6.90 8.97
C VAL A 44 -2.87 7.56 9.12
N ILE A 45 -2.72 8.83 8.73
CA ILE A 45 -1.45 9.55 8.83
C ILE A 45 -0.98 9.68 10.28
N LEU A 46 -1.88 9.97 11.22
CA LEU A 46 -1.56 10.03 12.65
C LEU A 46 -1.11 8.66 13.18
N GLY A 47 -1.83 7.59 12.84
CA GLY A 47 -1.46 6.23 13.21
C GLY A 47 -0.13 5.77 12.63
N LEU A 48 0.16 6.13 11.37
CA LEU A 48 1.44 5.87 10.72
C LEU A 48 2.59 6.59 11.43
N LEU A 49 2.39 7.85 11.84
CA LEU A 49 3.36 8.62 12.61
C LEU A 49 3.64 7.98 13.97
N SER A 50 2.59 7.64 14.72
CA SER A 50 2.71 6.99 16.03
C SER A 50 3.37 5.61 15.97
N ASN A 51 3.28 4.93 14.82
CA ASN A 51 3.84 3.59 14.62
C ASN A 51 5.02 3.56 13.64
N ALA A 52 5.64 4.70 13.33
CA ALA A 52 6.64 4.81 12.26
C ALA A 52 7.80 3.81 12.41
N ARG A 53 8.28 3.59 13.65
CA ARG A 53 9.35 2.62 13.92
C ARG A 53 8.91 1.18 13.59
N LYS A 54 7.72 0.75 14.03
CA LYS A 54 7.20 -0.59 13.75
C LYS A 54 7.00 -0.81 12.25
N LEU A 55 6.45 0.19 11.57
CA LEU A 55 6.15 0.15 10.14
C LEU A 55 7.40 0.20 9.25
N SER A 56 8.52 0.72 9.76
CA SER A 56 9.80 0.71 9.04
C SER A 56 10.28 -0.72 8.74
N HIS A 57 10.04 -1.66 9.66
CA HIS A 57 10.31 -3.08 9.47
C HIS A 57 9.42 -3.71 8.38
N LEU A 58 8.28 -3.11 8.07
CA LEU A 58 7.37 -3.53 7.00
C LEU A 58 7.67 -2.84 5.65
N GLY A 59 8.76 -2.07 5.56
CA GLY A 59 9.20 -1.43 4.32
C GLY A 59 8.69 0.00 4.10
N LEU A 60 7.98 0.59 5.08
CA LEU A 60 7.67 2.02 5.10
C LEU A 60 8.86 2.80 5.67
N LYS A 61 9.89 3.00 4.84
CA LYS A 61 11.16 3.66 5.22
C LYS A 61 11.04 5.18 5.39
N PHE A 62 9.87 5.75 5.16
CA PHE A 62 9.61 7.19 5.26
C PHE A 62 8.19 7.44 5.75
N VAL A 63 7.97 8.62 6.33
CA VAL A 63 6.64 9.08 6.71
C VAL A 63 5.88 9.51 5.46
N VAL A 64 4.77 8.83 5.19
CA VAL A 64 3.87 9.17 4.08
C VAL A 64 3.20 10.50 4.40
N LYS A 65 3.25 11.46 3.46
CA LYS A 65 2.52 12.73 3.61
C LYS A 65 1.03 12.52 3.31
N ARG A 66 0.16 13.29 3.96
CA ARG A 66 -1.30 13.24 3.74
C ARG A 66 -1.67 13.43 2.27
N SER A 67 -1.07 14.42 1.59
CA SER A 67 -1.30 14.66 0.16
C SER A 67 -0.87 13.47 -0.70
N THR A 68 0.29 12.88 -0.42
CA THR A 68 0.79 11.68 -1.12
C THR A 68 -0.17 10.49 -0.98
N LEU A 69 -0.72 10.25 0.22
CA LEU A 69 -1.71 9.19 0.42
C LEU A 69 -3.03 9.50 -0.30
N SER A 70 -3.47 10.76 -0.27
CA SER A 70 -4.67 11.22 -0.98
C SER A 70 -4.54 11.02 -2.49
N ASP A 71 -3.43 11.48 -3.07
CA ASP A 71 -3.13 11.34 -4.50
C ASP A 71 -3.06 9.86 -4.89
N ALA A 72 -2.43 9.03 -4.06
CA ALA A 72 -2.36 7.59 -4.29
C ALA A 72 -3.74 6.93 -4.27
N ASN A 73 -4.63 7.32 -3.35
CA ASN A 73 -6.01 6.82 -3.29
C ASN A 73 -6.81 7.17 -4.53
N ILE A 74 -6.63 8.37 -5.09
CA ILE A 74 -7.29 8.80 -6.34
C ILE A 74 -6.74 8.01 -7.53
N ARG A 75 -5.42 7.85 -7.60
CA ARG A 75 -4.75 7.31 -8.79
C ARG A 75 -4.78 5.79 -8.89
N ARG A 76 -4.81 5.07 -7.76
CA ARG A 76 -4.83 3.60 -7.74
C ARG A 76 -6.24 3.10 -7.49
N LYS A 77 -6.82 2.45 -8.50
CA LYS A 77 -8.12 1.81 -8.39
C LYS A 77 -8.09 0.73 -7.30
N SER A 78 -9.21 0.57 -6.58
CA SER A 78 -9.38 -0.46 -5.56
C SER A 78 -9.08 -1.88 -6.08
N MET A 79 -9.36 -2.13 -7.36
CA MET A 79 -9.08 -3.39 -8.07
C MET A 79 -7.62 -3.83 -7.96
N VAL A 80 -6.65 -2.90 -7.88
CA VAL A 80 -5.24 -3.25 -7.73
C VAL A 80 -4.99 -4.02 -6.43
N PHE A 81 -5.64 -3.60 -5.34
CA PHE A 81 -5.53 -4.26 -4.04
C PHE A 81 -6.23 -5.62 -4.04
N GLY A 82 -7.40 -5.71 -4.68
CA GLY A 82 -8.13 -6.97 -4.84
C GLY A 82 -7.34 -8.00 -5.65
N ASP A 83 -6.71 -7.58 -6.75
CA ASP A 83 -5.88 -8.46 -7.56
C ASP A 83 -4.65 -8.97 -6.79
N ILE A 84 -4.02 -8.11 -5.98
CA ILE A 84 -2.90 -8.50 -5.10
C ILE A 84 -3.37 -9.52 -4.07
N TYR A 85 -4.52 -9.29 -3.42
CA TYR A 85 -5.11 -10.24 -2.49
C TYR A 85 -5.37 -11.59 -3.17
N ASN A 86 -6.02 -11.58 -4.33
CA ASN A 86 -6.36 -12.80 -5.06
C ASN A 86 -5.11 -13.57 -5.54
N GLU A 87 -4.02 -12.87 -5.88
CA GLU A 87 -2.74 -13.52 -6.20
C GLU A 87 -2.17 -14.26 -4.99
N VAL A 88 -2.12 -13.60 -3.83
CA VAL A 88 -1.66 -14.23 -2.58
C VAL A 88 -2.59 -15.37 -2.19
N TYR A 89 -3.91 -15.17 -2.26
CA TYR A 89 -4.89 -16.21 -1.96
C TYR A 89 -4.67 -17.45 -2.82
N ARG A 90 -4.57 -17.32 -4.14
CA ARG A 90 -4.30 -18.47 -5.04
C ARG A 90 -2.99 -19.19 -4.76
N GLN A 91 -1.99 -18.48 -4.25
CA GLN A 91 -0.71 -19.09 -3.88
C GLN A 91 -0.85 -19.96 -2.63
N TYR A 92 -1.70 -19.55 -1.68
CA TYR A 92 -1.83 -20.20 -0.38
C TYR A 92 -3.10 -21.05 -0.19
N GLU A 93 -4.09 -20.94 -1.08
CA GLU A 93 -5.34 -21.70 -1.04
C GLU A 93 -5.08 -23.22 -1.11
N ARG A 94 -3.98 -23.63 -1.74
CA ARG A 94 -3.57 -25.04 -1.84
C ARG A 94 -3.07 -25.64 -0.51
N PHE A 95 -2.82 -24.81 0.49
CA PHE A 95 -2.34 -25.23 1.81
C PHE A 95 -3.43 -25.17 2.89
N THR A 96 -4.66 -24.81 2.52
CA THR A 96 -5.84 -24.77 3.42
C THR A 96 -6.82 -25.86 3.01
#